data_AF-A0AA41FHY3-F1
#
_entry.id   AF-A0AA41FHY3-F1
#
_cell.length_a   1.000
_cell.length_b   1.000
_cell.length_c   1.000
_cell.angle_alpha   90.00
_cell.angle_beta   90.00
_cell.angle_gamma   90.00
#
_symmetry.space_group_name_H-M   'P 1'
#
loop_
_entity.id
_entity.type
_entity.pdbx_description
1 polymer ?
#
loop_
_entity_poly.entity_id
_entity_poly.type
_entity_poly.pdbx_seq_one_letter_code
_entity_poly.pdbx_strand_id
1 'polypeptide(L)'
;MEKILQLCEMFCCNLDTLIKGNVMAIGMFAMVGIAVSILIVSGINHRYFKKRYSTVQDFYTEEERYRFNRKFAVAIAAGVCLILFGLCLNMGLELLEDPVLEEAGGGIQLFFVAAAVWIFIYFGVQRAKYEVGEYNKKNRGEQDSGAKLTGKISGVIMLLATAIFFYFGLVLDMFRIAWVVFPIGGLLCAAANVIWGDKK
;
A
#
# COMPACT_ATOMS: atom_id res chain seq x y z
N MET A 1 -25.94 11.83 -34.39
CA MET A 1 -24.70 12.63 -34.57
C MET A 1 -24.85 14.06 -34.03
N GLU A 2 -25.98 14.74 -34.27
CA GLU A 2 -26.21 16.12 -33.80
C GLU A 2 -26.16 16.29 -32.26
N LYS A 3 -26.69 15.34 -31.48
CA LYS A 3 -26.62 15.41 -30.00
C LYS A 3 -25.21 15.23 -29.41
N ILE A 4 -24.30 14.59 -30.16
CA ILE A 4 -22.91 14.38 -29.75
C ILE A 4 -22.09 15.65 -30.05
N LEU A 5 -22.36 16.31 -31.19
CA LEU A 5 -21.75 17.58 -31.53
C LEU A 5 -22.13 18.69 -30.53
N GLN A 6 -23.39 18.75 -30.10
CA GLN A 6 -23.86 19.73 -29.10
C GLN A 6 -23.25 19.53 -27.71
N LEU A 7 -22.92 18.29 -27.31
CA LEU A 7 -22.21 18.04 -26.05
C LEU A 7 -20.72 18.45 -26.14
N CYS A 8 -20.08 18.28 -27.30
CA CYS A 8 -18.69 18.70 -27.54
C CYS A 8 -18.52 20.22 -27.55
N GLU A 9 -19.48 20.98 -28.09
CA GLU A 9 -19.46 22.46 -28.03
C GLU A 9 -19.72 23.00 -26.61
N MET A 10 -20.57 22.34 -25.81
CA MET A 10 -20.89 22.78 -24.45
C MET A 10 -19.72 22.58 -23.45
N PHE A 11 -18.79 21.67 -23.74
CA PHE A 11 -17.68 21.31 -22.85
C PHE A 11 -16.28 21.67 -23.39
N CYS A 12 -16.15 22.35 -24.54
CA CYS A 12 -14.85 22.62 -25.19
C CYS A 12 -13.93 21.38 -25.28
N CYS A 13 -14.50 20.17 -25.36
CA CYS A 13 -13.75 18.93 -25.35
C CYS A 13 -13.84 18.27 -26.73
N ASN A 14 -12.71 18.21 -27.43
CA ASN A 14 -12.58 17.49 -28.69
C ASN A 14 -12.98 16.01 -28.51
N LEU A 15 -13.65 15.42 -29.50
CA LEU A 15 -14.02 14.00 -29.53
C LEU A 15 -12.80 13.07 -29.35
N ASP A 16 -11.64 13.50 -29.85
CA ASP A 16 -10.35 12.85 -29.60
C ASP A 16 -9.98 12.79 -28.11
N THR A 17 -10.27 13.83 -27.34
CA THR A 17 -10.02 13.88 -25.88
C THR A 17 -10.94 12.91 -25.14
N LEU A 18 -12.19 12.78 -25.58
CA LEU A 18 -13.17 11.85 -25.02
C LEU A 18 -12.82 10.37 -25.32
N ILE A 19 -12.40 10.08 -26.56
CA ILE A 19 -11.98 8.74 -26.98
C ILE A 19 -10.65 8.36 -26.32
N LYS A 20 -9.67 9.27 -26.28
CA LYS A 20 -8.39 9.07 -25.57
C LYS A 20 -8.61 8.85 -24.07
N GLY A 21 -9.54 9.59 -23.46
CA GLY A 21 -9.93 9.41 -22.05
C GLY A 21 -10.44 8.01 -21.75
N ASN A 22 -11.34 7.48 -22.59
CA ASN A 22 -11.86 6.11 -22.43
C ASN A 22 -10.80 5.03 -22.67
N VAL A 23 -9.92 5.20 -23.67
CA VAL A 23 -8.84 4.24 -23.94
C VAL A 23 -7.82 4.21 -22.79
N MET A 24 -7.45 5.37 -22.24
CA MET A 24 -6.57 5.47 -21.08
C MET A 24 -7.19 4.83 -19.83
N ALA A 25 -8.49 5.07 -19.59
CA ALA A 25 -9.21 4.45 -18.48
C ALA A 25 -9.26 2.91 -18.62
N ILE A 26 -9.59 2.40 -19.82
CA ILE A 26 -9.59 0.95 -20.11
C ILE A 26 -8.18 0.36 -19.87
N GLY A 27 -7.13 1.03 -20.34
CA GLY A 27 -5.75 0.61 -20.11
C GLY A 27 -5.38 0.57 -18.62
N MET A 28 -5.76 1.58 -17.85
CA MET A 28 -5.54 1.62 -16.40
C MET A 28 -6.25 0.47 -15.69
N PHE A 29 -7.53 0.24 -15.97
CA PHE A 29 -8.28 -0.87 -15.38
C PHE A 29 -7.72 -2.24 -15.78
N ALA A 30 -7.24 -2.39 -17.01
CA ALA A 30 -6.57 -3.61 -17.45
C ALA A 30 -5.28 -3.87 -16.66
N MET A 31 -4.42 -2.86 -16.50
CA MET A 31 -3.20 -3.00 -15.69
C MET A 31 -3.49 -3.33 -14.23
N VAL A 32 -4.49 -2.66 -13.62
CA VAL A 32 -4.93 -2.96 -12.26
C VAL A 32 -5.47 -4.39 -12.18
N GLY A 33 -6.27 -4.83 -13.15
CA GLY A 33 -6.78 -6.19 -13.23
C GLY A 33 -5.67 -7.24 -13.28
N ILE A 34 -4.63 -7.00 -14.09
CA ILE A 34 -3.44 -7.88 -14.17
C ILE A 34 -2.70 -7.92 -12.83
N ALA A 35 -2.44 -6.76 -12.23
CA ALA A 35 -1.74 -6.66 -10.95
C ALA A 35 -2.49 -7.39 -9.83
N VAL A 36 -3.81 -7.15 -9.72
CA VAL A 36 -4.67 -7.81 -8.73
C VAL A 36 -4.71 -9.32 -8.95
N SER A 37 -4.79 -9.77 -10.21
CA SER A 37 -4.77 -11.21 -10.54
C SER A 37 -3.48 -11.89 -10.06
N ILE A 38 -2.32 -11.27 -10.29
CA ILE A 38 -1.03 -11.77 -9.80
C ILE A 38 -1.01 -11.85 -8.27
N LEU A 39 -1.52 -10.83 -7.59
CA LEU A 39 -1.59 -10.81 -6.12
C LEU A 39 -2.51 -11.91 -5.57
N ILE A 40 -3.65 -12.16 -6.19
CA ILE A 40 -4.59 -13.22 -5.79
C ILE A 40 -3.92 -14.59 -5.94
N VAL A 41 -3.33 -14.88 -7.11
CA VAL A 41 -2.66 -16.17 -7.37
C VAL A 41 -1.49 -16.38 -6.42
N SER A 42 -0.65 -15.36 -6.24
CA SER A 42 0.49 -15.40 -5.31
C SER A 42 0.03 -15.62 -3.87
N GLY A 43 -1.04 -14.93 -3.43
CA GLY A 43 -1.62 -15.07 -2.10
C GLY A 43 -2.18 -16.47 -1.82
N ILE A 44 -2.88 -17.07 -2.80
CA ILE A 44 -3.40 -18.44 -2.69
C ILE A 44 -2.24 -19.44 -2.62
N ASN A 45 -1.24 -19.31 -3.49
CA ASN A 45 -0.08 -20.20 -3.51
C ASN A 45 0.73 -20.10 -2.21
N HIS A 46 0.89 -18.89 -1.66
CA HIS A 46 1.55 -18.68 -0.36
C HIS A 46 0.79 -19.37 0.78
N ARG A 47 -0.54 -19.26 0.82
CA ARG A 47 -1.36 -19.98 1.81
C ARG A 47 -1.24 -21.49 1.66
N TYR A 48 -1.25 -22.00 0.44
CA TYR A 48 -1.05 -23.42 0.16
C TYR A 48 0.32 -23.90 0.63
N PHE A 49 1.37 -23.15 0.31
CA PHE A 49 2.74 -23.42 0.77
C PHE A 49 2.82 -23.47 2.30
N LYS A 50 2.23 -22.49 3.01
CA LYS A 50 2.20 -22.48 4.48
C LYS A 50 1.52 -23.69 5.08
N LYS A 51 0.43 -24.15 4.47
CA LYS A 51 -0.29 -25.34 4.92
C LYS A 51 0.50 -26.62 4.64
N ARG A 52 1.21 -26.69 3.50
CA ARG A 52 2.02 -27.84 3.10
C ARG A 52 3.30 -27.98 3.94
N TYR A 53 3.95 -26.87 4.25
CA TYR A 53 5.19 -26.81 5.01
C TYR A 53 4.99 -26.01 6.31
N SER A 54 4.28 -26.62 7.27
CA SER A 54 3.91 -25.98 8.54
C SER A 54 5.12 -25.72 9.44
N THR A 55 6.13 -26.61 9.39
CA THR A 55 7.40 -26.46 10.09
C THR A 55 8.55 -26.53 9.10
N VAL A 56 9.44 -25.55 9.17
CA VAL A 56 10.67 -25.49 8.37
C VAL A 56 11.86 -25.53 9.33
N GLN A 57 12.92 -26.26 8.99
CA GLN A 57 14.16 -26.24 9.77
C GLN A 57 14.86 -24.90 9.60
N ASP A 58 15.58 -24.48 10.64
CA ASP A 58 16.32 -23.23 10.61
C ASP A 58 17.69 -23.47 9.95
N PHE A 59 17.77 -23.12 8.67
CA PHE A 59 19.00 -23.28 7.86
C PHE A 59 19.88 -22.03 7.88
N TYR A 60 19.39 -20.91 8.42
CA TYR A 60 20.07 -19.63 8.32
C TYR A 60 20.97 -19.39 9.54
N THR A 61 22.22 -19.03 9.28
CA THR A 61 23.16 -18.62 10.33
C THR A 61 22.89 -17.19 10.82
N GLU A 62 23.27 -16.89 12.06
CA GLU A 62 23.14 -15.53 12.63
C GLU A 62 23.90 -14.47 11.81
N GLU A 63 25.04 -14.84 11.21
CA GLU A 63 25.83 -13.96 10.34
C GLU A 63 25.09 -13.61 9.04
N GLU A 64 24.35 -14.55 8.47
CA GLU A 64 23.50 -14.28 7.30
C GLU A 64 22.33 -13.37 7.64
N ARG A 65 21.71 -13.59 8.80
CA ARG A 65 20.64 -12.72 9.33
C ARG A 65 21.14 -11.31 9.56
N TYR A 66 22.30 -11.15 10.18
CA TYR A 66 22.91 -9.85 10.43
C TYR A 66 23.21 -9.10 9.13
N ARG A 67 23.85 -9.78 8.16
CA ARG A 67 24.14 -9.17 6.84
C ARG A 67 22.87 -8.78 6.09
N PHE A 68 21.81 -9.60 6.16
CA PHE A 68 20.52 -9.27 5.55
C PHE A 68 19.84 -8.11 6.28
N ASN A 69 19.79 -8.11 7.61
CA ASN A 69 19.18 -7.04 8.40
C ASN A 69 19.83 -5.69 8.12
N ARG A 70 21.16 -5.65 7.93
CA ARG A 70 21.86 -4.44 7.49
C ARG A 70 21.38 -3.96 6.12
N LYS A 71 21.27 -4.87 5.14
CA LYS A 71 20.74 -4.54 3.80
C LYS A 71 19.28 -4.08 3.86
N PHE A 72 18.47 -4.74 4.68
CA PHE A 72 17.08 -4.38 4.93
C PHE A 72 16.97 -2.96 5.48
N ALA A 73 17.72 -2.62 6.53
CA ALA A 73 17.73 -1.28 7.10
C ALA A 73 18.13 -0.21 6.07
N VAL A 74 19.19 -0.46 5.29
CA VAL A 74 19.61 0.45 4.21
C VAL A 74 18.54 0.58 3.13
N ALA A 75 17.87 -0.50 2.75
CA ALA A 75 16.80 -0.46 1.75
C ALA A 75 15.58 0.34 2.23
N ILE A 76 15.20 0.23 3.50
CA ILE A 76 14.12 1.03 4.10
C ILE A 76 14.52 2.52 4.11
N ALA A 77 15.74 2.84 4.57
CA ALA A 77 16.24 4.21 4.56
C ALA A 77 16.26 4.78 3.13
N ALA A 78 16.74 4.00 2.16
CA ALA A 78 16.77 4.40 0.75
C ALA A 78 15.37 4.66 0.19
N GLY A 79 14.38 3.82 0.48
CA GLY A 79 13.00 4.05 0.05
C GLY A 79 12.39 5.31 0.67
N VAL A 80 12.66 5.60 1.95
CA VAL A 80 12.20 6.84 2.60
C VAL A 80 12.89 8.06 1.98
N CYS A 81 14.21 8.01 1.78
CA CYS A 81 14.95 9.07 1.09
C CYS A 81 14.43 9.30 -0.33
N LEU A 82 14.03 8.25 -1.04
CA LEU A 82 13.48 8.35 -2.39
C LEU A 82 12.13 9.08 -2.41
N ILE A 83 11.27 8.85 -1.42
CA ILE A 83 9.99 9.57 -1.26
C ILE A 83 10.25 11.05 -0.97
N LEU A 84 11.14 11.35 -0.02
CA LEU A 84 11.49 12.73 0.33
C LEU A 84 12.15 13.46 -0.84
N PHE A 85 13.01 12.77 -1.59
CA PHE A 85 13.61 13.30 -2.81
C PHE A 85 12.54 13.62 -3.87
N GLY A 86 11.59 12.72 -4.10
CA GLY A 86 10.45 12.98 -4.99
C GLY A 86 9.62 14.18 -4.57
N LEU A 87 9.43 14.39 -3.26
CA LEU A 87 8.75 15.58 -2.71
C LEU A 87 9.57 16.86 -2.94
N CYS A 88 10.87 16.85 -2.65
CA CYS A 88 11.75 18.00 -2.90
C CYS A 88 11.83 18.36 -4.38
N LEU A 89 11.88 17.36 -5.27
CA LEU A 89 11.83 17.58 -6.71
C LEU A 89 10.51 18.20 -7.14
N ASN A 90 9.39 17.72 -6.61
CA ASN A 90 8.07 18.28 -6.90
C ASN A 90 8.01 19.78 -6.52
N MET A 91 8.42 20.13 -5.29
CA MET A 91 8.52 21.53 -4.85
C MET A 91 9.48 22.37 -5.70
N GLY A 92 10.60 21.78 -6.15
CA GLY A 92 11.58 22.46 -7.00
C GLY A 92 11.06 22.71 -8.42
N LEU A 93 10.24 21.80 -8.97
CA LEU A 93 9.60 21.96 -10.27
C LEU A 93 8.53 23.05 -10.24
N GLU A 94 7.76 23.16 -9.14
CA GLU A 94 6.79 24.24 -8.94
C GLU A 94 7.45 25.63 -9.01
N LEU A 95 8.72 25.77 -8.60
CA LEU A 95 9.45 27.03 -8.63
C LEU A 95 9.88 27.47 -10.04
N LEU A 96 9.89 26.55 -11.03
CA LEU A 96 10.30 26.87 -12.40
C LEU A 96 9.19 27.56 -13.21
N GLU A 97 7.96 27.66 -12.66
CA GLU A 97 6.78 28.30 -13.29
C GLU A 97 6.49 27.79 -14.72
N ASP A 98 6.93 26.58 -15.06
CA ASP A 98 6.64 25.93 -16.34
C ASP A 98 5.33 25.13 -16.23
N PRO A 99 4.28 25.49 -16.99
CA PRO A 99 2.95 24.89 -16.85
C PRO A 99 2.93 23.39 -17.21
N VAL A 100 3.82 22.92 -18.08
CA VAL A 100 3.88 21.49 -18.45
C VAL A 100 4.54 20.68 -17.34
N LEU A 101 5.58 21.22 -16.71
CA LEU A 101 6.28 20.56 -15.61
C LEU A 101 5.47 20.58 -14.31
N GLU A 102 4.69 21.64 -14.07
CA GLU A 102 3.78 21.75 -12.93
C GLU A 102 2.71 20.64 -12.98
N GLU A 103 2.07 20.43 -14.13
CA GLU A 103 1.08 19.35 -14.31
C GLU A 103 1.72 17.95 -14.19
N ALA A 104 2.96 17.78 -14.66
CA ALA A 104 3.67 16.51 -14.59
C ALA A 104 4.26 16.20 -13.19
N GLY A 105 4.48 17.22 -12.36
CA GLY A 105 5.17 17.11 -11.08
C GLY A 105 4.54 16.09 -10.13
N GLY A 106 3.21 16.08 -10.04
CA GLY A 106 2.47 15.12 -9.20
C GLY A 106 2.64 13.67 -9.70
N GLY A 107 2.64 13.47 -11.02
CA GLY A 107 2.87 12.16 -11.63
C GLY A 107 4.29 11.64 -11.37
N ILE A 108 5.29 12.52 -11.48
CA ILE A 108 6.70 12.21 -11.18
C ILE A 108 6.85 11.83 -9.71
N GLN A 109 6.24 12.57 -8.79
CA GLN A 109 6.25 12.25 -7.37
C GLN A 109 5.62 10.87 -7.08
N LEU A 110 4.45 10.58 -7.67
CA LEU A 110 3.78 9.29 -7.52
C LEU A 110 4.64 8.13 -8.05
N PHE A 111 5.43 8.34 -9.10
CA PHE A 111 6.37 7.35 -9.60
C PHE A 111 7.47 7.03 -8.57
N PHE A 112 8.06 8.03 -7.92
CA PHE A 112 9.03 7.83 -6.84
C PHE A 112 8.41 7.10 -5.64
N VAL A 113 7.18 7.45 -5.27
CA VAL A 113 6.42 6.74 -4.22
C VAL A 113 6.20 5.28 -4.61
N ALA A 114 5.79 5.00 -5.85
CA ALA A 114 5.57 3.64 -6.33
C ALA A 114 6.87 2.81 -6.28
N ALA A 115 8.00 3.38 -6.71
CA ALA A 115 9.31 2.75 -6.63
C ALA A 115 9.73 2.46 -5.17
N ALA A 116 9.52 3.40 -4.25
CA ALA A 116 9.80 3.22 -2.82
C ALA A 116 8.93 2.13 -2.19
N VAL A 117 7.63 2.12 -2.49
CA VAL A 117 6.70 1.08 -2.01
C VAL A 117 7.10 -0.30 -2.53
N TRP A 118 7.54 -0.40 -3.79
CA TRP A 118 8.08 -1.64 -4.34
C TRP A 118 9.30 -2.14 -3.55
N ILE A 119 10.25 -1.27 -3.20
CA ILE A 119 11.40 -1.59 -2.34
C ILE A 119 10.92 -2.11 -0.99
N PHE A 120 10.00 -1.41 -0.33
CA PHE A 120 9.47 -1.81 0.99
C PHE A 120 8.81 -3.18 0.96
N ILE A 121 7.97 -3.45 -0.04
CA ILE A 121 7.29 -4.73 -0.18
C ILE A 121 8.30 -5.85 -0.46
N TYR A 122 9.23 -5.65 -1.39
CA TYR A 122 10.23 -6.66 -1.75
C TYR A 122 11.10 -7.05 -0.54
N PHE A 123 11.72 -6.06 0.10
CA PHE A 123 12.59 -6.32 1.25
C PHE A 123 11.81 -6.79 2.48
N GLY A 124 10.57 -6.31 2.67
CA GLY A 124 9.66 -6.78 3.72
C GLY A 124 9.32 -8.26 3.60
N VAL A 125 9.00 -8.72 2.40
CA VAL A 125 8.72 -10.15 2.14
C VAL A 125 9.99 -11.00 2.29
N GLN A 126 11.15 -10.49 1.86
CA GLN A 126 12.42 -11.21 2.01
C GLN A 126 12.81 -11.39 3.47
N ARG A 127 12.57 -10.38 4.32
CA ARG A 127 12.81 -10.48 5.77
C ARG A 127 12.05 -11.64 6.41
N ALA A 128 10.80 -11.87 6.00
CA ALA A 128 9.98 -12.94 6.53
C ALA A 128 10.55 -14.35 6.31
N LYS A 129 11.48 -14.53 5.36
CA LYS A 129 12.16 -15.82 5.11
C LYS A 129 13.20 -16.15 6.18
N TYR A 130 13.83 -15.15 6.78
CA TYR A 130 14.88 -15.32 7.79
C TYR A 130 14.31 -15.56 9.20
N GLU A 131 13.06 -15.17 9.44
CA GLU A 131 12.36 -15.31 10.72
C GLU A 131 11.66 -16.69 10.84
N VAL A 132 12.44 -17.78 10.73
CA VAL A 132 11.92 -19.17 10.72
C VAL A 132 11.24 -19.56 12.04
N GLY A 133 11.77 -19.11 13.17
CA GLY A 133 11.17 -19.37 14.49
C GLY A 133 9.77 -18.78 14.64
N GLU A 134 9.62 -17.50 14.25
CA GLU A 134 8.32 -16.80 14.19
C GLU A 134 7.33 -17.51 13.26
N TYR A 135 7.80 -17.98 12.10
CA TYR A 135 7.00 -18.74 11.15
C TYR A 135 6.47 -20.05 11.75
N ASN A 136 7.35 -20.83 12.38
CA ASN A 136 7.00 -22.12 13.00
C ASN A 136 6.03 -21.91 14.17
N LYS A 137 6.25 -20.91 15.03
CA LYS A 137 5.37 -20.57 16.17
C LYS A 137 3.96 -20.21 15.69
N LYS A 138 3.85 -19.37 14.65
CA LYS A 138 2.56 -18.97 14.05
C LYS A 138 1.80 -20.18 13.48
N ASN A 139 2.49 -21.11 12.83
CA ASN A 139 1.86 -22.28 12.20
C ASN A 139 1.52 -23.42 13.17
N ARG A 140 2.27 -23.60 14.28
CA ARG A 140 1.95 -24.58 15.32
C ARG A 140 0.76 -24.17 16.20
N GLY A 141 0.23 -22.96 16.01
CA GLY A 141 -0.86 -22.43 16.81
C GLY A 141 -0.43 -21.90 18.18
N GLU A 142 0.87 -21.98 18.49
CA GLU A 142 1.56 -21.40 19.67
C GLU A 142 1.66 -19.87 19.63
N GLN A 143 0.90 -19.24 18.72
CA GLN A 143 0.72 -17.81 18.71
C GLN A 143 -0.01 -17.39 19.99
N ASP A 144 0.58 -16.40 20.66
CA ASP A 144 0.07 -15.80 21.88
C ASP A 144 -1.42 -15.45 21.73
N SER A 145 -2.23 -15.79 22.75
CA SER A 145 -3.65 -15.45 22.77
C SER A 145 -3.86 -13.94 22.66
N GLY A 146 -2.93 -13.15 23.22
CA GLY A 146 -2.89 -11.69 23.12
C GLY A 146 -2.74 -11.23 21.67
N ALA A 147 -1.82 -11.83 20.91
CA ALA A 147 -1.63 -11.48 19.49
C ALA A 147 -2.86 -11.81 18.62
N LYS A 148 -3.57 -12.91 18.90
CA LYS A 148 -4.83 -13.24 18.22
C LYS A 148 -5.94 -12.25 18.57
N LEU A 149 -6.03 -11.85 19.84
CA LEU A 149 -7.03 -10.88 20.31
C LEU A 149 -6.77 -9.49 19.73
N THR A 150 -5.53 -9.00 19.78
CA THR A 150 -5.11 -7.73 19.15
C THR A 150 -5.44 -7.74 17.67
N GLY A 151 -5.15 -8.83 16.95
CA GLY A 151 -5.49 -8.93 15.53
C GLY A 151 -6.99 -8.76 15.25
N LYS A 152 -7.86 -9.33 16.10
CA LYS A 152 -9.32 -9.14 16.00
C LYS A 152 -9.71 -7.70 16.29
N ILE A 153 -9.19 -7.10 17.35
CA ILE A 153 -9.51 -5.72 17.77
C ILE A 153 -9.07 -4.74 16.68
N SER A 154 -7.85 -4.87 16.16
CA SER A 154 -7.36 -4.04 15.06
C SER A 154 -8.22 -4.18 13.81
N GLY A 155 -8.69 -5.40 13.51
CA GLY A 155 -9.66 -5.63 12.43
C GLY A 155 -10.97 -4.85 12.63
N VAL A 156 -11.53 -4.88 13.84
CA VAL A 156 -12.76 -4.13 14.18
C VAL A 156 -12.54 -2.61 14.07
N ILE A 157 -11.43 -2.09 14.63
CA ILE A 157 -11.09 -0.67 14.56
C ILE A 157 -11.00 -0.20 13.11
N MET A 158 -10.34 -0.96 12.24
CA MET A 158 -10.19 -0.60 10.83
C MET A 158 -11.52 -0.66 10.06
N LEU A 159 -12.39 -1.63 10.37
CA LEU A 159 -13.73 -1.70 9.78
C LEU A 159 -14.58 -0.50 10.19
N LEU A 160 -14.54 -0.11 11.47
CA LEU A 160 -15.22 1.09 11.95
C LEU A 160 -14.66 2.36 11.31
N ALA A 161 -13.33 2.50 11.23
CA ALA A 161 -12.68 3.61 10.55
C ALA A 161 -13.14 3.73 9.09
N THR A 162 -13.25 2.60 8.38
CA THR A 162 -13.73 2.55 6.99
C THR A 162 -15.21 2.94 6.89
N ALA A 163 -16.06 2.44 7.79
CA ALA A 163 -17.47 2.82 7.81
C ALA A 163 -17.66 4.31 8.07
N ILE A 164 -16.89 4.88 9.01
CA ILE A 164 -16.88 6.30 9.34
C ILE A 164 -16.40 7.13 8.14
N PHE A 165 -15.32 6.70 7.47
CA PHE A 165 -14.82 7.33 6.25
C PHE A 165 -15.90 7.41 5.16
N PHE A 166 -16.58 6.29 4.88
CA PHE A 166 -17.67 6.28 3.89
C PHE A 166 -18.87 7.11 4.32
N TYR A 167 -19.21 7.13 5.61
CA TYR A 167 -20.29 7.98 6.12
C TYR A 167 -19.98 9.47 5.90
N PHE A 168 -18.82 9.94 6.36
CA PHE A 168 -18.39 11.33 6.16
C PHE A 168 -18.18 11.68 4.68
N GLY A 169 -17.68 10.73 3.89
CA GLY A 169 -17.49 10.90 2.46
C GLY A 169 -18.81 11.01 1.69
N LEU A 170 -19.69 10.01 1.82
CA LEU A 170 -20.89 9.88 0.98
C LEU A 170 -22.10 10.68 1.48
N VAL A 171 -22.24 10.88 2.79
CA VAL A 171 -23.42 11.58 3.36
C VAL A 171 -23.15 13.07 3.52
N LEU A 172 -21.90 13.43 3.83
CA LEU A 172 -21.52 14.80 4.18
C LEU A 172 -20.60 15.46 3.12
N ASP A 173 -20.26 14.74 2.04
CA ASP A 173 -19.35 15.18 0.96
C ASP A 173 -17.95 15.63 1.47
N MET A 174 -17.52 15.14 2.63
CA MET A 174 -16.27 15.55 3.29
C MET A 174 -15.04 14.69 2.93
N PHE A 175 -14.96 14.15 1.71
CA PHE A 175 -13.86 13.27 1.29
C PHE A 175 -12.45 13.89 1.48
N ARG A 176 -12.33 15.21 1.34
CA ARG A 176 -11.06 15.95 1.49
C ARG A 176 -10.45 15.82 2.89
N ILE A 177 -11.27 15.67 3.93
CA ILE A 177 -10.82 15.63 5.34
C ILE A 177 -11.02 14.24 5.94
N ALA A 178 -11.98 13.46 5.43
CA ALA A 178 -12.34 12.15 5.97
C ALA A 178 -11.17 11.15 6.02
N TRP A 179 -10.15 11.30 5.16
CA TRP A 179 -8.98 10.39 5.14
C TRP A 179 -8.21 10.36 6.48
N VAL A 180 -8.32 11.41 7.31
CA VAL A 180 -7.69 11.50 8.64
C VAL A 180 -8.15 10.41 9.60
N VAL A 181 -9.30 9.78 9.34
CA VAL A 181 -9.80 8.65 10.14
C VAL A 181 -8.86 7.44 10.06
N PHE A 182 -8.15 7.24 8.94
CA PHE A 182 -7.21 6.13 8.78
C PHE A 182 -5.94 6.23 9.66
N PRO A 183 -5.19 7.35 9.71
CA PRO A 183 -4.07 7.48 10.65
C PRO A 183 -4.52 7.41 12.12
N ILE A 184 -5.69 7.97 12.45
CA ILE A 184 -6.28 7.81 13.80
C ILE A 184 -6.55 6.33 14.10
N GLY A 185 -7.18 5.61 13.17
CA GLY A 185 -7.42 4.17 13.29
C GLY A 185 -6.13 3.37 13.45
N GLY A 186 -5.07 3.73 12.72
CA GLY A 186 -3.74 3.13 12.86
C GLY A 186 -3.13 3.33 14.24
N LEU A 187 -3.23 4.54 14.81
CA LEU A 187 -2.79 4.84 16.18
C LEU A 187 -3.58 4.04 17.22
N LEU A 188 -4.90 3.91 17.05
CA LEU A 188 -5.74 3.09 17.93
C LEU A 188 -5.38 1.59 17.84
N CYS A 189 -5.07 1.08 16.65
CA CYS A 189 -4.59 -0.29 16.48
C CYS A 189 -3.25 -0.50 17.21
N ALA A 190 -2.33 0.47 17.13
CA ALA A 190 -1.07 0.41 17.86
C ALA A 190 -1.29 0.43 19.38
N ALA A 191 -2.18 1.29 19.88
CA ALA A 191 -2.56 1.34 21.29
C ALA A 191 -3.16 0.01 21.78
N ALA A 192 -4.06 -0.60 20.99
CA ALA A 192 -4.63 -1.92 21.30
C ALA A 192 -3.54 -2.99 21.43
N ASN A 193 -2.52 -2.95 20.57
CA ASN A 193 -1.39 -3.87 20.65
C ASN A 193 -0.53 -3.66 21.90
N VAL A 194 -0.32 -2.42 22.35
CA VAL A 194 0.43 -2.16 23.59
C VAL A 194 -0.34 -2.65 24.83
N ILE A 195 -1.67 -2.48 24.87
CA ILE A 195 -2.48 -2.84 26.05
C ILE A 195 -2.69 -4.36 26.18
N TRP A 196 -2.95 -5.04 25.07
CA TRP A 196 -3.32 -6.46 25.07
C TRP A 196 -2.25 -7.40 24.50
N GLY A 197 -1.23 -6.88 23.80
CA GLY A 197 -0.18 -7.68 23.18
C GLY A 197 0.85 -8.26 24.14
N ASP A 198 0.88 -7.80 25.40
CA ASP A 198 1.89 -8.19 26.40
C ASP A 198 1.38 -9.14 27.50
N LYS A 199 0.13 -9.62 27.39
CA LYS A 199 -0.39 -10.66 28.29
C LYS A 199 0.20 -12.03 27.91
N LYS A 200 1.44 -12.26 28.38
CA LYS A 200 2.10 -13.57 28.42
C LYS A 200 1.26 -14.63 29.14
#